data_AF-A0A2P7Q2D0-F1
#
_entry.id   AF-A0A2P7Q2D0-F1
#
_cell.length_a   1.000
_cell.length_b   1.000
_cell.length_c   1.000
_cell.angle_alpha   90.00
_cell.angle_beta   90.00
_cell.angle_gamma   90.00
#
_symmetry.space_group_name_H-M   'P 1'
#
loop_
_entity.id
_entity.type
_entity.pdbx_description
1 polymer ?
#
loop_
_entity_poly.entity_id
_entity_poly.type
_entity_poly.pdbx_seq_one_letter_code
_entity_poly.pdbx_strand_id
1 'polypeptide(L)'
;MYKILRTDKAEDQLRDIIYYIADESGDIDVALKYLDKLEEAINQLEEFPNSGSVPRYSILKKQGYRVLIVGNHIVFYKVDEKNKVDKDCYRFSP
;
A
#
# COMPACT_ATOMS: atom_id res chain seq x y z
N MET A 1 -10.84 2.25 -14.62
CA MET A 1 -11.12 1.90 -13.22
C MET A 1 -10.65 0.49 -12.98
N TYR A 2 -9.53 0.37 -12.28
CA TYR A 2 -9.02 -0.88 -11.76
C TYR A 2 -9.65 -1.12 -10.40
N LYS A 3 -9.91 -2.39 -10.03
CA LYS A 3 -10.42 -2.73 -8.71
C LYS A 3 -9.28 -3.07 -7.78
N ILE A 4 -9.22 -2.43 -6.62
CA ILE A 4 -8.24 -2.77 -5.58
C ILE A 4 -8.69 -4.02 -4.84
N LEU A 5 -7.79 -4.99 -4.76
CA LEU A 5 -7.94 -6.19 -3.96
C LEU A 5 -6.88 -6.19 -2.86
N ARG A 6 -7.32 -5.92 -1.64
CA ARG A 6 -6.50 -6.04 -0.44
C ARG A 6 -6.42 -7.53 -0.05
N THR A 7 -5.23 -7.99 0.30
CA THR A 7 -5.02 -9.35 0.83
C THR A 7 -5.30 -9.36 2.34
N ASP A 8 -5.60 -10.52 2.94
CA ASP A 8 -5.81 -10.58 4.41
C ASP A 8 -4.58 -10.07 5.17
N LYS A 9 -3.39 -10.41 4.67
CA LYS A 9 -2.12 -9.93 5.20
C LYS A 9 -1.96 -8.40 5.09
N ALA A 10 -2.51 -7.81 4.03
CA ALA A 10 -2.50 -6.36 3.84
C ALA A 10 -3.36 -5.67 4.91
N GLU A 11 -4.52 -6.24 5.21
CA GLU A 11 -5.45 -5.73 6.21
C GLU A 11 -4.88 -5.83 7.63
N ASP A 12 -4.28 -6.98 7.98
CA ASP A 12 -3.59 -7.17 9.27
C ASP A 12 -2.47 -6.14 9.46
N GLN A 13 -1.62 -5.95 8.45
CA GLN A 13 -0.51 -5.00 8.53
C GLN A 13 -0.97 -3.54 8.61
N LEU A 14 -2.03 -3.19 7.89
CA LEU A 14 -2.62 -1.86 7.99
C LEU A 14 -3.09 -1.62 9.43
N ARG A 15 -3.78 -2.60 10.02
CA ARG A 15 -4.28 -2.52 11.39
C ARG A 15 -3.15 -2.36 12.41
N ASP A 16 -2.09 -3.17 12.30
CA ASP A 16 -0.93 -3.10 13.19
C ASP A 16 -0.28 -1.70 13.18
N ILE A 17 -0.22 -1.04 12.03
CA ILE A 17 0.37 0.29 11.90
C ILE A 17 -0.51 1.37 12.49
N ILE A 18 -1.82 1.31 12.25
CA ILE A 18 -2.73 2.28 12.86
C ILE A 18 -2.66 2.17 14.38
N TYR A 19 -2.59 0.94 14.92
CA TYR A 19 -2.37 0.75 16.36
C TYR A 19 -1.03 1.28 16.83
N TYR A 20 0.07 0.96 16.13
CA TYR A 20 1.40 1.44 16.49
C TYR A 20 1.48 2.97 16.49
N ILE A 21 0.97 3.63 15.44
CA ILE A 21 0.98 5.08 15.33
C ILE A 21 0.13 5.70 16.45
N ALA A 22 -1.04 5.16 16.76
CA ALA A 22 -1.90 5.67 17.82
C ALA A 22 -1.27 5.53 19.21
N ASP A 23 -0.59 4.41 19.47
CA ASP A 23 0.11 4.15 20.73
C ASP A 23 1.32 5.10 20.90
N GLU A 24 2.13 5.25 19.86
CA GLU A 24 3.34 6.09 19.88
C GLU A 24 3.03 7.59 19.89
N SER A 25 1.99 8.02 19.16
CA SER A 25 1.58 9.43 19.14
C SER A 25 0.81 9.84 20.40
N GLY A 26 0.19 8.87 21.09
CA GLY A 26 -0.81 9.12 22.12
C GLY A 26 -2.08 9.81 21.60
N ASP A 27 -2.25 9.89 20.27
CA ASP A 27 -3.30 10.64 19.60
C ASP A 27 -3.87 9.84 18.41
N ILE A 28 -5.12 9.41 18.58
CA ILE A 28 -5.87 8.62 17.59
C ILE A 28 -6.11 9.45 16.31
N ASP A 29 -6.25 10.78 16.40
CA ASP A 29 -6.43 11.63 15.23
C ASP A 29 -5.21 11.61 14.30
N VAL A 30 -4.01 11.43 14.85
CA VAL A 30 -2.78 11.27 14.06
C VAL A 30 -2.81 9.96 13.28
N ALA A 31 -3.25 8.87 13.92
CA ALA A 31 -3.36 7.57 13.27
C ALA A 31 -4.45 7.57 12.17
N LEU A 32 -5.60 8.20 12.43
CA LEU A 32 -6.67 8.34 11.44
C LEU A 32 -6.24 9.17 10.23
N LYS A 33 -5.57 10.31 10.44
CA LYS A 33 -5.00 11.10 9.34
C LYS A 33 -3.98 10.33 8.51
N TYR A 34 -3.25 9.41 9.15
CA TYR A 34 -2.30 8.57 8.46
C TYR A 34 -3.01 7.49 7.63
N LEU A 35 -4.08 6.90 8.18
CA LEU A 35 -4.96 5.99 7.44
C LEU A 35 -5.54 6.65 6.20
N ASP A 36 -6.09 7.86 6.34
CA ASP A 36 -6.67 8.62 5.22
C ASP A 36 -5.65 8.83 4.10
N LYS A 37 -4.41 9.23 4.45
CA LYS A 37 -3.32 9.39 3.47
C LYS A 37 -2.99 8.09 2.74
N LEU A 38 -3.01 6.96 3.43
CA LEU A 38 -2.80 5.65 2.83
C LEU A 38 -3.93 5.31 1.86
N GLU A 39 -5.18 5.50 2.28
CA GLU A 39 -6.34 5.21 1.44
C GLU A 39 -6.39 6.12 0.20
N GLU A 40 -6.10 7.41 0.33
CA GLU A 40 -6.02 8.33 -0.81
C GLU A 40 -4.96 7.88 -1.82
N ALA A 41 -3.75 7.54 -1.34
CA ALA A 41 -2.66 7.10 -2.20
C ALA A 41 -2.98 5.79 -2.93
N ILE A 42 -3.69 4.88 -2.26
CA ILE A 42 -4.12 3.59 -2.82
C ILE A 42 -5.26 3.80 -3.81
N ASN A 43 -6.27 4.62 -3.49
CA ASN A 43 -7.37 4.93 -4.39
C ASN A 43 -6.87 5.59 -5.70
N GLN A 44 -5.78 6.37 -5.65
CA GLN A 44 -5.14 6.89 -6.87
C GLN A 44 -4.64 5.78 -7.81
N LEU A 45 -4.35 4.58 -7.31
CA LEU A 45 -3.97 3.43 -8.15
C LEU A 45 -5.14 2.89 -8.98
N GLU A 46 -6.41 3.12 -8.59
CA GLU A 46 -7.58 2.71 -9.39
C GLU A 46 -7.63 3.41 -10.75
N GLU A 47 -7.21 4.67 -10.79
CA GLU A 47 -7.14 5.49 -11.99
C GLU A 47 -5.74 5.47 -12.63
N PHE A 48 -4.70 5.48 -11.80
CA PHE A 48 -3.30 5.55 -12.22
C PHE A 48 -2.48 4.37 -11.67
N PRO A 49 -2.74 3.12 -12.10
CA PRO A 49 -2.05 1.93 -11.59
C PRO A 49 -0.54 1.93 -11.91
N ASN A 50 -0.10 2.75 -12.86
CA ASN A 50 1.30 2.89 -13.25
C ASN A 50 2.07 3.98 -12.49
N SER A 51 1.44 4.67 -11.53
CA SER A 51 2.05 5.76 -10.75
C SER A 51 3.17 5.27 -9.82
N GLY A 52 3.11 4.03 -9.36
CA GLY A 52 4.14 3.40 -8.54
C GLY A 52 5.42 3.11 -9.30
N SER A 53 6.53 3.24 -8.58
CA SER A 53 7.89 3.05 -9.08
C SER A 53 8.27 1.57 -9.16
N VAL A 54 9.23 1.27 -10.02
CA VAL A 54 9.80 -0.07 -10.12
C VAL A 54 10.75 -0.31 -8.94
N PRO A 55 10.58 -1.40 -8.15
CA PRO A 55 11.45 -1.68 -7.01
C PRO A 55 12.91 -1.83 -7.43
N ARG A 56 13.82 -1.40 -6.55
CA ARG A 56 15.27 -1.53 -6.75
C ARG A 56 15.73 -3.00 -6.78
N TYR A 57 14.99 -3.88 -6.10
CA TYR A 57 15.29 -5.31 -6.05
C TYR A 57 14.88 -6.03 -7.35
N SER A 58 15.85 -6.64 -8.03
CA SER A 58 15.66 -7.30 -9.32
C SER A 58 14.67 -8.48 -9.26
N ILE A 59 14.51 -9.13 -8.11
CA ILE A 59 13.57 -10.25 -7.92
C ILE A 59 12.12 -9.76 -8.00
N LEU A 60 11.81 -8.66 -7.30
CA LEU A 60 10.48 -8.05 -7.31
C LEU A 60 10.14 -7.46 -8.68
N LYS A 61 11.13 -6.84 -9.34
CA LYS A 61 11.01 -6.36 -10.71
C LYS A 61 10.65 -7.49 -11.69
N LYS A 62 11.29 -8.65 -11.57
CA LYS A 62 11.00 -9.84 -12.41
C LYS A 62 9.60 -10.42 -12.15
N GLN A 63 9.06 -10.25 -10.95
CA GLN A 63 7.72 -10.74 -10.58
C GLN A 63 6.59 -9.78 -10.99
N GLY A 64 6.93 -8.59 -11.49
CA GLY A 64 5.98 -7.56 -11.93
C GLY A 64 5.41 -6.73 -10.78
N TYR A 65 6.08 -6.67 -9.64
CA TYR A 65 5.68 -5.79 -8.53
C TYR A 65 6.05 -4.35 -8.81
N ARG A 66 5.19 -3.45 -8.35
CA ARG A 66 5.40 -2.01 -8.23
C ARG A 66 5.41 -1.60 -6.77
N VAL A 67 5.96 -0.41 -6.53
CA VAL A 67 6.11 0.15 -5.20
C VAL A 67 5.52 1.54 -5.16
N LEU A 68 4.67 1.77 -4.17
CA LEU A 68 4.17 3.08 -3.80
C LEU A 68 4.75 3.45 -2.43
N ILE A 69 5.29 4.66 -2.30
CA ILE A 69 5.86 5.16 -1.04
C ILE A 69 4.86 6.16 -0.47
N VAL A 70 4.33 5.88 0.72
CA VAL A 70 3.37 6.74 1.43
C VAL A 70 3.97 7.12 2.78
N GLY A 71 4.46 8.36 2.90
CA GLY A 71 5.22 8.78 4.09
C GLY A 71 6.46 7.90 4.32
N ASN A 72 6.54 7.24 5.49
CA ASN A 72 7.65 6.33 5.85
C ASN A 72 7.35 4.86 5.52
N HIS A 73 6.35 4.60 4.69
CA HIS A 73 5.83 3.26 4.47
C HIS A 73 5.84 2.88 2.99
N ILE A 74 6.09 1.59 2.75
CA ILE A 74 6.29 1.03 1.42
C ILE A 74 5.18 0.03 1.13
N VAL A 75 4.35 0.36 0.14
CA VAL A 75 3.26 -0.50 -0.34
C VAL A 75 3.74 -1.22 -1.59
N PHE A 76 3.68 -2.55 -1.60
CA PHE A 76 3.98 -3.35 -2.78
C PHE A 76 2.67 -3.79 -3.42
N TYR A 77 2.57 -3.60 -4.73
CA TYR A 77 1.34 -3.92 -5.45
C TYR A 77 1.62 -4.51 -6.81
N LYS A 78 0.60 -5.13 -7.40
CA LYS A 78 0.69 -5.75 -8.71
C LYS A 78 -0.58 -5.51 -9.50
N VAL A 79 -0.39 -4.88 -10.66
CA VAL A 79 -1.45 -4.62 -11.63
C VAL A 79 -1.66 -5.86 -12.49
N ASP A 80 -2.87 -6.43 -12.43
CA ASP A 80 -3.34 -7.44 -13.37
C ASP A 80 -4.10 -6.76 -14.52
N GLU A 81 -3.41 -6.52 -15.64
CA GLU A 81 -3.99 -5.88 -16.83
C GLU A 81 -5.12 -6.70 -17.48
N LYS A 82 -5.14 -8.03 -17.29
CA LYS A 82 -6.17 -8.90 -17.90
C LYS A 82 -7.49 -8.78 -17.15
N ASN A 83 -7.44 -8.71 -15.82
CA ASN A 83 -8.61 -8.63 -14.97
C ASN A 83 -8.96 -7.18 -14.56
N LYS A 84 -8.08 -6.21 -14.86
CA LYS A 84 -8.13 -4.84 -14.31
C LYS A 84 -8.22 -4.84 -12.78
N VAL A 85 -7.45 -5.71 -12.14
CA VAL A 85 -7.41 -5.85 -10.68
C VAL A 85 -6.02 -5.47 -10.20
N ASP A 86 -5.95 -4.59 -9.19
CA ASP A 86 -4.72 -4.37 -8.44
C ASP A 86 -4.70 -5.30 -7.23
N LYS A 87 -3.60 -6.03 -7.03
CA LYS A 87 -3.38 -6.88 -5.87
C LYS A 87 -2.31 -6.24 -4.98
N ASP A 88 -2.77 -5.69 -3.86
CA ASP A 88 -1.90 -5.05 -2.87
C ASP A 88 -1.43 -6.07 -1.84
N CYS A 89 -0.11 -6.16 -1.70
CA CYS A 89 0.58 -6.87 -0.62
C CYS A 89 1.43 -5.86 0.14
N TYR A 90 1.02 -5.47 1.33
CA TYR A 90 1.92 -4.69 2.17
C TYR A 90 3.12 -5.57 2.56
N ARG A 91 4.30 -4.95 2.57
CA ARG A 91 5.49 -5.53 3.16
C ARG A 91 6.27 -4.40 3.79
N PHE A 92 6.06 -4.22 5.09
CA PHE A 92 6.85 -3.30 5.89
C PHE A 92 8.27 -3.82 6.05
N SER A 93 9.24 -2.99 5.69
CA SER A 93 10.60 -3.11 6.21
C SER A 93 10.64 -2.38 7.56
N PRO A 94 11.20 -2.97 8.62
CA PRO A 94 11.52 -2.24 9.85
C PRO A 94 12.55 -1.14 9.59
#